data_AF-A0A9X3F299-F1
#
_entry.id   AF-A0A9X3F299-F1
#
_cell.length_a   1.000
_cell.length_b   1.000
_cell.length_c   1.000
_cell.angle_alpha   90.00
_cell.angle_beta   90.00
_cell.angle_gamma   90.00
#
_symmetry.space_group_name_H-M   'P 1'
#
loop_
_entity.id
_entity.type
_entity.pdbx_description
1 polymer ?
#
loop_
_entity_poly.entity_id
_entity_poly.type
_entity_poly.pdbx_seq_one_letter_code
_entity_poly.pdbx_strand_id
1 'polypeptide(L)'
;MPEEAGVPKEVRDEQADTNPTVLGFTVTRERGDLREELVIDLGDPVPVRRGDRLHVEPRLAADAAQEYWVSVGDLPNMPWSGTLEQRVEELRYEVLFSEPVIYDPEYGQGPPFTFVVPHDVVPTTMWIDVLDDRQGQAFVELQFVPEAGA
;
A
#
# COMPACT_ATOMS: atom_id res chain seq x y z
N MET A 1 3.62 32.21 31.12
CA MET A 1 3.40 31.19 30.09
C MET A 1 4.75 30.97 29.44
N PRO A 2 5.25 29.73 29.30
CA PRO A 2 6.46 29.54 28.51
C PRO A 2 6.14 30.02 27.11
N GLU A 3 7.02 30.84 26.54
CA GLU A 3 6.97 31.20 25.13
C GLU A 3 6.75 29.91 24.35
N GLU A 4 5.72 29.90 23.51
CA GLU A 4 5.54 28.83 22.53
C GLU A 4 6.91 28.64 21.89
N ALA A 5 7.54 27.48 22.11
CA ALA A 5 8.77 27.13 21.41
C ALA A 5 8.54 27.52 19.95
N GLY A 6 9.47 28.25 19.33
CA GLY A 6 9.31 28.96 18.05
C GLY A 6 8.96 28.10 16.83
N VAL A 7 8.36 26.92 17.06
CA VAL A 7 7.60 26.08 16.15
C VAL A 7 6.51 26.92 15.48
N PRO A 8 6.57 27.03 14.14
CA PRO A 8 5.54 27.67 13.34
C PRO A 8 4.16 27.10 13.69
N LYS A 9 3.14 27.96 13.73
CA LYS A 9 1.77 27.55 14.05
C LYS A 9 1.27 26.49 13.07
N GLU A 10 1.71 26.58 11.82
CA GLU A 10 1.41 25.67 10.73
C GLU A 10 1.87 24.23 11.01
N VAL A 11 2.99 24.06 11.72
CA VAL A 11 3.51 22.74 12.13
C VAL A 11 2.73 22.19 13.33
N ARG A 12 2.39 23.06 14.29
CA ARG A 12 1.63 22.66 15.49
C ARG A 12 0.19 22.29 15.18
N ASP A 13 -0.41 22.97 14.21
CA ASP A 13 -1.78 22.79 13.78
C ASP A 13 -1.88 21.85 12.55
N GLU A 14 -0.75 21.24 12.13
CA GLU A 14 -0.72 20.27 11.03
C GLU A 14 -1.58 19.06 11.41
N GLN A 15 -2.79 18.99 10.86
CA GLN A 15 -3.64 17.82 11.02
C GLN A 15 -3.06 16.68 10.18
N ALA A 16 -3.23 15.44 10.64
CA ALA A 16 -3.09 14.32 9.73
C ALA A 16 -4.17 14.49 8.66
N ASP A 17 -3.78 14.84 7.45
CA ASP A 17 -4.67 14.98 6.31
C ASP A 17 -4.29 13.95 5.25
N THR A 18 -5.32 13.40 4.63
CA THR A 18 -5.34 12.39 3.58
C THR A 18 -5.06 10.95 3.99
N ASN A 19 -5.90 10.07 3.44
CA ASN A 19 -5.68 8.65 3.41
C ASN A 19 -4.73 8.34 2.24
N PRO A 20 -3.89 7.29 2.35
CA PRO A 20 -3.07 6.85 1.23
C PRO A 20 -3.97 6.60 0.01
N THR A 21 -3.68 7.23 -1.13
CA THR A 21 -4.54 7.08 -2.32
C THR A 21 -3.94 6.07 -3.28
N VAL A 22 -4.68 5.00 -3.57
CA VAL A 22 -4.33 4.00 -4.60
C VAL A 22 -5.03 4.38 -5.90
N LEU A 23 -4.27 4.43 -7.00
CA LEU A 23 -4.74 4.79 -8.34
C LEU A 23 -5.02 3.57 -9.23
N GLY A 24 -4.62 2.38 -8.79
CA GLY A 24 -4.71 1.14 -9.55
C GLY A 24 -3.52 0.23 -9.23
N PHE A 25 -3.20 -0.66 -10.15
CA PHE A 25 -2.17 -1.67 -9.95
C PHE A 25 -1.31 -1.85 -11.19
N THR A 26 -0.03 -2.12 -10.96
CA THR A 26 0.82 -2.76 -11.96
C THR A 26 0.90 -4.23 -11.59
N VAL A 27 0.44 -5.10 -12.49
CA VAL A 27 0.46 -6.55 -12.31
C VAL A 27 1.42 -7.15 -13.30
N THR A 28 2.52 -7.71 -12.81
CA THR A 28 3.40 -8.54 -13.62
C THR A 28 2.92 -9.98 -13.56
N ARG A 29 2.71 -10.59 -14.72
CA ARG A 29 2.30 -11.98 -14.91
C ARG A 29 3.42 -12.77 -15.56
N GLU A 30 3.86 -13.84 -14.91
CA GLU A 30 4.91 -14.73 -15.40
C GLU A 30 4.37 -16.14 -15.67
N ARG A 31 4.67 -16.67 -16.86
CA ARG A 31 4.30 -18.03 -17.29
C ARG A 31 5.39 -18.64 -18.16
N GLY A 32 6.19 -19.54 -17.58
CA GLY A 32 7.35 -20.11 -18.28
C GLY A 32 8.31 -18.98 -18.65
N ASP A 33 8.60 -18.82 -19.94
CA ASP A 33 9.47 -17.75 -20.46
C ASP A 33 8.72 -16.45 -20.79
N LEU A 34 7.38 -16.42 -20.64
CA LEU A 34 6.58 -15.23 -20.87
C LEU A 34 6.52 -14.39 -19.59
N ARG A 35 6.83 -13.09 -19.71
CA ARG A 35 6.58 -12.07 -18.69
C ARG A 35 5.82 -10.92 -19.32
N GLU A 36 4.69 -10.56 -18.73
CA GLU A 36 3.82 -9.49 -19.19
C GLU A 36 3.53 -8.53 -18.05
N GLU A 37 3.53 -7.23 -18.32
CA GLU A 37 3.16 -6.20 -17.37
C GLU A 37 1.82 -5.60 -17.78
N LEU A 38 0.87 -5.59 -16.84
CA LEU A 38 -0.48 -5.07 -17.02
C LEU A 38 -0.68 -3.88 -16.09
N VAL A 39 -1.17 -2.78 -16.64
CA VAL A 39 -1.60 -1.62 -15.86
C VAL A 39 -3.11 -1.70 -15.73
N ILE A 40 -3.60 -1.82 -14.50
CA ILE A 40 -4.98 -2.11 -14.16
C ILE A 40 -5.53 -0.94 -13.35
N ASP A 41 -6.59 -0.30 -13.85
CA ASP A 41 -7.28 0.74 -13.09
C ASP A 41 -8.18 0.11 -12.02
N LEU A 42 -8.59 0.91 -11.02
CA LEU A 42 -9.44 0.40 -9.95
C LEU A 42 -10.78 -0.11 -10.49
N GLY A 43 -11.17 -1.31 -10.06
CA GLY A 43 -12.39 -1.99 -10.50
C GLY A 43 -12.24 -2.82 -11.77
N ASP A 44 -11.14 -2.68 -12.51
CA ASP A 44 -10.88 -3.53 -13.66
C ASP A 44 -10.31 -4.90 -13.23
N PRO A 45 -10.76 -6.01 -13.85
CA PRO A 45 -10.27 -7.33 -13.51
C PRO A 45 -8.96 -7.67 -14.22
N VAL A 46 -8.16 -8.52 -13.59
CA VAL A 46 -6.93 -9.09 -14.13
C VAL A 46 -7.22 -10.45 -14.75
N PRO A 47 -7.01 -10.64 -16.06
CA PRO A 47 -7.12 -11.95 -16.67
C PRO A 47 -5.93 -12.85 -16.29
N VAL A 48 -6.22 -14.02 -15.75
CA VAL A 48 -5.21 -15.00 -15.30
C VAL A 48 -5.48 -16.38 -15.87
N ARG A 49 -4.44 -17.19 -15.97
CA ARG A 49 -4.52 -18.64 -16.16
C ARG A 49 -3.91 -19.35 -14.96
N ARG A 50 -4.25 -20.64 -14.89
CA ARG A 50 -3.72 -21.58 -13.90
C ARG A 50 -2.19 -21.60 -13.95
N GLY A 51 -1.56 -21.50 -12.79
CA GLY A 51 -0.10 -21.56 -12.64
C GLY A 51 0.62 -20.25 -12.97
N ASP A 52 -0.10 -19.17 -13.29
CA ASP A 52 0.52 -17.86 -13.43
C ASP A 52 1.11 -17.43 -12.09
N ARG A 53 2.38 -17.00 -12.12
CA ARG A 53 2.99 -16.26 -11.01
C ARG A 53 2.68 -14.79 -11.22
N LEU A 54 2.13 -14.16 -10.19
CA LEU A 54 1.72 -12.77 -10.21
C LEU A 54 2.57 -11.97 -9.23
N HIS A 55 2.95 -10.76 -9.65
CA HIS A 55 3.51 -9.72 -8.81
C HIS A 55 2.59 -8.51 -8.90
N VAL A 56 1.99 -8.13 -7.79
CA VAL A 56 1.00 -7.04 -7.74
C VAL A 56 1.58 -5.87 -6.97
N GLU A 57 1.71 -4.74 -7.64
CA GLU A 57 2.19 -3.49 -7.06
C GLU A 57 1.08 -2.43 -7.13
N PRO A 58 0.60 -1.89 -5.99
CA PRO A 58 -0.34 -0.80 -5.98
C PRO A 58 0.34 0.47 -6.50
N ARG A 59 -0.29 1.13 -7.47
CA ARG A 59 0.13 2.46 -7.93
C ARG A 59 -0.44 3.49 -6.98
N LEU A 60 0.43 4.20 -6.27
CA LEU A 60 0.01 5.22 -5.33
C LEU A 60 -0.03 6.60 -5.99
N ALA A 61 -0.89 7.47 -5.49
CA ALA A 61 -0.82 8.89 -5.79
C ALA A 61 0.48 9.49 -5.21
N ALA A 62 0.93 10.60 -5.78
CA ALA A 62 2.19 11.23 -5.36
C ALA A 62 2.16 11.73 -3.90
N ASP A 63 0.97 11.96 -3.37
CA ASP A 63 0.66 12.40 -2.01
C ASP A 63 0.18 11.26 -1.10
N ALA A 64 0.32 9.99 -1.51
CA ALA A 64 -0.15 8.86 -0.71
C ALA A 64 0.65 8.61 0.57
N ALA A 65 1.85 9.19 0.68
CA ALA A 65 2.62 9.26 1.93
C ALA A 65 3.13 10.69 2.08
N GLN A 66 2.70 11.37 3.13
CA GLN A 66 2.99 12.78 3.33
C GLN A 66 4.27 13.00 4.13
N GLU A 67 4.91 14.14 3.89
CA GLU A 67 5.94 14.67 4.78
C GLU A 67 5.27 15.35 5.96
N TYR A 68 5.72 15.03 7.18
CA TYR A 68 5.19 15.61 8.41
C TYR A 68 6.29 15.92 9.41
N TRP A 69 5.99 16.79 10.36
CA TRP A 69 6.93 17.16 11.41
C TRP A 69 6.60 16.46 12.73
N VAL A 70 7.66 15.99 13.41
CA VAL A 70 7.57 15.49 14.78
C VAL A 70 8.59 16.17 15.68
N SER A 71 8.28 16.24 16.97
CA SER A 71 9.26 16.65 17.98
C SER A 71 9.89 15.44 18.64
N VAL A 72 11.21 15.36 18.61
CA VAL A 72 11.99 14.26 19.20
C VAL A 72 12.75 14.75 20.43
N GLY A 73 12.63 14.00 21.52
CA GLY A 73 13.30 14.33 22.79
C GLY A 73 12.57 15.38 23.62
N ASP A 74 11.24 15.46 23.49
CA ASP A 74 10.41 16.34 24.31
C ASP A 74 10.66 16.10 25.81
N LEU A 75 10.74 17.21 26.56
CA LEU A 75 10.76 17.17 28.02
C LEU A 75 9.41 16.70 28.55
N PRO A 76 9.37 16.01 29.71
CA PRO A 76 8.11 15.58 30.32
C PRO A 76 7.11 16.72 30.49
N ASN A 77 5.90 16.54 29.97
CA ASN A 77 4.80 17.52 29.97
C ASN A 77 5.07 18.82 29.18
N MET A 78 6.06 18.84 28.29
CA MET A 78 6.34 19.95 27.38
C MET A 78 6.35 19.44 25.93
N PRO A 79 5.16 19.27 25.31
CA PRO A 79 5.09 18.86 23.91
C PRO A 79 5.78 19.90 23.03
N TRP A 80 6.46 19.44 21.98
CA TRP A 80 7.17 20.30 21.03
C TRP A 80 8.36 21.07 21.62
N SER A 81 8.96 20.56 22.70
CA SER A 81 10.17 21.14 23.31
C SER A 81 11.48 20.53 22.82
N GLY A 82 11.38 19.41 22.09
CA GLY A 82 12.47 18.69 21.48
C GLY A 82 12.95 19.28 20.15
N THR A 83 13.69 18.47 19.40
CA THR A 83 14.16 18.82 18.05
C THR A 83 13.07 18.47 17.04
N LEU A 84 12.72 19.42 16.18
CA LEU A 84 11.83 19.16 15.06
C LEU A 84 12.56 18.33 14.00
N GLU A 85 11.98 17.20 13.66
CA GLU A 85 12.43 16.32 12.58
C GLU A 85 11.32 16.21 11.54
N GLN A 86 11.69 16.34 10.27
CA GLN A 86 10.79 16.02 9.17
C GLN A 86 10.85 14.51 8.91
N ARG A 87 9.69 13.90 8.77
CA ARG A 87 9.51 12.47 8.48
C ARG A 87 8.58 12.30 7.30
N VAL A 88 8.60 11.10 6.72
CA VAL A 88 7.65 10.67 5.70
C VAL A 88 6.81 9.58 6.34
N GLU A 89 5.50 9.60 6.08
CA GLU A 89 4.58 8.56 6.53
C GLU A 89 5.03 7.16 6.05
N GLU A 90 5.00 6.20 6.97
CA GLU A 90 5.33 4.81 6.66
C GLU A 90 4.08 4.03 6.27
N LEU A 91 4.02 3.59 5.01
CA LEU A 91 2.91 2.77 4.52
C LEU A 91 3.10 1.30 4.90
N ARG A 92 2.03 0.73 5.45
CA ARG A 92 1.89 -0.68 5.80
C ARG A 92 0.74 -1.27 4.99
N TYR A 93 0.89 -2.53 4.63
CA TYR A 93 -0.05 -3.22 3.77
C TYR A 93 -0.54 -4.49 4.47
N GLU A 94 -1.84 -4.68 4.46
CA GLU A 94 -2.46 -5.95 4.83
C GLU A 94 -3.18 -6.52 3.61
N VAL A 95 -2.91 -7.79 3.29
CA VAL A 95 -3.45 -8.44 2.09
C VAL A 95 -4.23 -9.67 2.48
N LEU A 96 -5.44 -9.77 1.95
CA LEU A 96 -6.33 -10.92 2.10
C LEU A 96 -6.80 -11.41 0.73
N PHE A 97 -7.06 -12.70 0.63
CA PHE A 97 -7.62 -13.31 -0.58
C PHE A 97 -8.95 -13.98 -0.26
N SER A 98 -9.88 -13.90 -1.20
CA SER A 98 -11.18 -14.59 -1.11
C SER A 98 -11.03 -16.11 -1.18
N GLU A 99 -9.93 -16.58 -1.76
CA GLU A 99 -9.64 -17.99 -1.96
C GLU A 99 -8.15 -18.28 -1.65
N PRO A 100 -7.79 -19.54 -1.36
CA PRO A 100 -6.39 -19.89 -1.10
C PRO A 100 -5.48 -19.57 -2.30
N VAL A 101 -4.32 -18.96 -2.03
CA VAL A 101 -3.24 -18.75 -3.00
C VAL A 101 -1.93 -19.34 -2.46
N ILE A 102 -0.97 -19.61 -3.36
CA ILE A 102 0.36 -20.06 -2.96
C ILE A 102 1.28 -18.84 -2.89
N TYR A 103 1.54 -18.36 -1.69
CA TYR A 103 2.46 -17.24 -1.46
C TYR A 103 3.91 -17.63 -1.74
N ASP A 104 4.67 -16.68 -2.29
CA ASP A 104 6.12 -16.79 -2.38
C ASP A 104 6.75 -16.11 -1.14
N PRO A 105 7.30 -16.88 -0.18
CA PRO A 105 7.82 -16.33 1.07
C PRO A 105 9.10 -15.50 0.89
N GLU A 106 9.74 -15.53 -0.28
CA GLU A 106 10.98 -14.77 -0.54
C GLU A 106 10.75 -13.25 -0.63
N TYR A 107 9.51 -12.80 -0.84
CA TYR A 107 9.19 -11.40 -1.19
C TYR A 107 8.59 -10.56 -0.04
N GLY A 108 8.58 -11.08 1.20
CA GLY A 108 8.10 -10.33 2.36
C GLY A 108 6.58 -10.08 2.35
N GLN A 109 6.11 -9.16 3.20
CA GLN A 109 4.70 -8.78 3.33
C GLN A 109 4.35 -7.45 2.62
N GLY A 110 5.32 -6.84 1.94
CA GLY A 110 5.14 -5.56 1.24
C GLY A 110 5.00 -5.74 -0.26
N PRO A 111 4.58 -4.67 -0.98
CA PRO A 111 4.57 -4.69 -2.43
C PRO A 111 6.00 -4.78 -3.01
N PRO A 112 6.18 -5.47 -4.15
CA PRO A 112 5.15 -6.19 -4.89
C PRO A 112 4.72 -7.50 -4.21
N PHE A 113 3.41 -7.71 -4.09
CA PHE A 113 2.84 -8.93 -3.52
C PHE A 113 3.00 -10.07 -4.51
N THR A 114 3.70 -11.13 -4.11
CA THR A 114 4.05 -12.23 -5.02
C THR A 114 3.37 -13.54 -4.62
N PHE A 115 2.63 -14.11 -5.55
CA PHE A 115 1.90 -15.37 -5.35
C PHE A 115 1.65 -16.10 -6.67
N VAL A 116 1.24 -17.36 -6.59
CA VAL A 116 0.89 -18.19 -7.74
C VAL A 116 -0.61 -18.50 -7.72
N VAL A 117 -1.26 -18.35 -8.87
CA VAL A 117 -2.67 -18.73 -9.08
C VAL A 117 -2.78 -20.26 -9.09
N PRO A 118 -3.48 -20.86 -8.11
CA PRO A 118 -3.67 -22.30 -8.09
C PRO A 118 -4.50 -22.81 -9.28
N HIS A 119 -4.45 -24.11 -9.51
CA HIS A 119 -5.03 -24.74 -10.69
C HIS A 119 -6.57 -24.81 -10.66
N ASP A 120 -7.22 -24.57 -9.54
CA ASP A 120 -8.65 -24.75 -9.30
C ASP A 120 -9.36 -23.48 -8.83
N VAL A 121 -8.63 -22.38 -8.63
CA VAL A 121 -9.09 -21.22 -7.88
C VAL A 121 -9.16 -19.98 -8.77
N VAL A 122 -10.27 -19.82 -9.51
CA VAL A 122 -10.66 -18.60 -10.22
C VAL A 122 -12.19 -18.58 -10.34
N PRO A 123 -12.91 -17.48 -10.06
CA PRO A 123 -12.40 -16.14 -9.72
C PRO A 123 -11.84 -16.03 -8.29
N THR A 124 -10.92 -15.08 -8.10
CA THR A 124 -10.31 -14.76 -6.80
C THR A 124 -10.26 -13.25 -6.64
N THR A 125 -10.61 -12.74 -5.46
CA THR A 125 -10.44 -11.33 -5.11
C THR A 125 -9.30 -11.20 -4.12
N MET A 126 -8.43 -10.23 -4.36
CA MET A 126 -7.44 -9.76 -3.41
C MET A 126 -7.90 -8.42 -2.83
N TRP A 127 -7.94 -8.32 -1.52
CA TRP A 127 -8.22 -7.10 -0.78
C TRP A 127 -6.91 -6.58 -0.19
N ILE A 128 -6.69 -5.28 -0.32
CA ILE A 128 -5.52 -4.60 0.25
C ILE A 128 -6.01 -3.45 1.12
N ASP A 129 -5.64 -3.51 2.40
CA ASP A 129 -5.66 -2.36 3.28
C ASP A 129 -4.29 -1.68 3.24
N VAL A 130 -4.27 -0.38 2.93
CA VAL A 130 -3.09 0.48 2.99
C VAL A 130 -3.25 1.40 4.19
N LEU A 131 -2.33 1.32 5.14
CA LEU A 131 -2.35 2.03 6.41
C LEU A 131 -1.09 2.89 6.53
N ASP A 132 -1.21 4.13 6.96
CA ASP A 132 -0.05 4.92 7.40
C ASP A 132 0.12 4.89 8.93
N ASP A 133 1.16 5.54 9.43
CA ASP A 133 1.48 5.69 10.85
C ASP A 133 0.73 6.86 11.53
N ARG A 134 -0.01 7.66 10.76
CA ARG A 134 -0.84 8.80 11.21
C ARG A 134 -2.36 8.53 11.14
N GLN A 135 -2.75 7.27 10.98
CA GLN A 135 -4.13 6.73 10.97
C GLN A 135 -4.91 6.90 9.67
N GLY A 136 -4.29 7.30 8.56
CA GLY A 136 -4.93 7.23 7.26
C GLY A 136 -5.05 5.78 6.79
N GLN A 137 -6.17 5.49 6.12
CA GLN A 137 -6.49 4.17 5.60
C GLN A 137 -7.11 4.26 4.21
N ALA A 138 -6.65 3.40 3.30
CA ALA A 138 -7.38 3.08 2.09
C ALA A 138 -7.59 1.58 1.95
N PHE A 139 -8.74 1.24 1.37
CA PHE A 139 -9.11 -0.12 1.05
C PHE A 139 -9.36 -0.22 -0.45
N VAL A 140 -8.74 -1.20 -1.09
CA VAL A 140 -8.91 -1.49 -2.50
C VAL A 140 -9.05 -2.98 -2.75
N GLU A 141 -9.75 -3.32 -3.83
CA GLU A 141 -9.90 -4.69 -4.29
C GLU A 141 -9.37 -4.86 -5.71
N LEU A 142 -8.82 -6.04 -5.98
CA LEU A 142 -8.36 -6.47 -7.29
C LEU A 142 -8.91 -7.86 -7.58
N GLN A 143 -9.66 -7.98 -8.67
CA GLN A 143 -10.28 -9.24 -9.07
C GLN A 143 -9.42 -9.97 -10.11
N PHE A 144 -9.16 -11.25 -9.90
CA PHE A 144 -8.53 -12.14 -10.85
C PHE A 144 -9.59 -13.04 -11.48
N VAL A 145 -9.72 -12.97 -12.81
CA VAL A 145 -10.74 -13.70 -13.57
C VAL A 145 -10.09 -14.60 -14.60
N PRO A 146 -10.77 -15.68 -15.06
CA PRO A 146 -10.18 -16.55 -16.06
C PRO A 146 -9.96 -15.78 -17.36
N GLU A 147 -8.79 -15.89 -17.95
CA GLU A 147 -8.56 -15.37 -19.29
C GLU A 147 -9.54 -16.03 -20.27
N ALA A 148 -10.35 -15.22 -20.98
CA ALA A 148 -11.32 -15.73 -21.94
C ALA A 148 -10.57 -16.53 -23.03
N GLY A 149 -11.03 -17.76 -23.26
CA GLY A 149 -10.27 -18.82 -23.95
C GLY A 149 -9.59 -18.40 -25.26
N ALA A 150 -8.33 -18.80 -25.36
CA ALA A 150 -7.67 -19.11 -26.63
C ALA A 150 -8.05 -20.51 -27.09
#